data_AF-A0A6P5YTT8-F1
#
_entry.id   AF-A0A6P5YTT8-F1
#
_cell.length_a   1.000
_cell.length_b   1.000
_cell.length_c   1.000
_cell.angle_alpha   90.00
_cell.angle_beta   90.00
_cell.angle_gamma   90.00
#
_symmetry.space_group_name_H-M   'P 1'
#
loop_
_entity.id
_entity.type
_entity.pdbx_description
1 polymer ?
#
loop_
_entity_poly.entity_id
_entity_poly.type
_entity_poly.pdbx_seq_one_letter_code
_entity_poly.pdbx_strand_id
1 'polypeptide(L)'
;MAKDGPNWDGLLKWSIAHSDGTRPTRNLSEEDRRWFMEAMQSQSIDVTQRMKEITMVMQTPEQVLEAQGVTAADIEDMLDELQEHVESIDMANDLHSIGGLVPLLGYLKNSHANIRAKAAEVVSTVVQNNPRSQQLVMEANGLEPLLCNFSSDPDVTVRTKALGAISSLIRHNKPGIAAFRLANGYAALRDALGTESVRFQRKALNLIQYLLHENSSDCYVVSELGFPRIMLHLASSEDAEVREAALHGLLELARDKIGGNNCALGEDEKLKQLLEERIQCISMMSPEDLGAAREERQLVDSLWNTCYKEPSSLREKGLLALPGEDAPPPDVASKHFEPPLRGWAANRTGDSKASTKKQETPLLLGPSPPNDGAGIQGTSNHEA
;
A
#
# COMPACT_ATOMS: atom_id res chain seq x y z
N MET A 1 -2.62 31.49 6.52
CA MET A 1 -1.75 31.73 5.35
C MET A 1 -0.30 31.56 5.78
N ALA A 2 0.29 30.41 5.49
CA ALA A 2 1.74 30.17 5.34
C ALA A 2 1.98 28.65 5.40
N LYS A 3 2.10 28.01 4.23
CA LYS A 3 2.94 26.81 4.04
C LYS A 3 3.15 26.35 2.58
N ASP A 4 2.81 27.15 1.58
CA ASP A 4 3.30 26.94 0.20
C ASP A 4 4.71 27.53 0.03
N GLY A 5 5.67 26.95 0.75
CA GLY A 5 7.09 27.19 0.52
C GLY A 5 7.63 26.19 -0.50
N PRO A 6 8.60 26.56 -1.35
CA PRO A 6 9.29 25.63 -2.25
C PRO A 6 9.82 24.40 -1.48
N ASN A 7 9.90 23.23 -2.11
CA ASN A 7 10.48 22.03 -1.51
C ASN A 7 11.97 22.24 -1.19
N TRP A 8 12.24 22.74 0.02
CA TRP A 8 13.57 23.13 0.49
C TRP A 8 14.53 21.94 0.64
N ASP A 9 14.02 20.73 0.89
CA ASP A 9 14.84 19.53 1.04
C ASP A 9 15.39 19.03 -0.32
N GLY A 10 14.56 19.12 -1.36
CA GLY A 10 15.00 18.88 -2.74
C GLY A 10 16.01 19.91 -3.21
N LEU A 11 15.77 21.19 -2.90
CA LEU A 11 16.69 22.29 -3.20
C LEU A 11 18.05 22.12 -2.50
N LEU A 12 18.03 21.66 -1.24
CA LEU A 12 19.23 21.40 -0.45
C LEU A 12 20.05 20.24 -1.05
N LYS A 13 19.42 19.11 -1.36
CA LYS A 13 20.09 17.95 -1.98
C LYS A 13 20.70 18.29 -3.35
N TRP A 14 19.98 19.05 -4.17
CA TRP A 14 20.49 19.53 -5.45
C TRP A 14 21.67 20.49 -5.26
N SER A 15 21.57 21.43 -4.32
CA SER A 15 22.63 22.41 -4.04
C SER A 15 23.92 21.77 -3.53
N ILE A 16 23.82 20.72 -2.70
CA ILE A 16 24.98 19.97 -2.19
C ILE A 16 25.65 19.18 -3.31
N ALA A 17 24.86 18.56 -4.21
CA ALA A 17 25.39 17.79 -5.34
C ALA A 17 26.08 18.66 -6.40
N HIS A 18 25.67 19.93 -6.55
CA HIS A 18 26.21 20.87 -7.53
C HIS A 18 27.14 21.93 -6.92
N SER A 19 27.43 21.81 -5.62
CA SER A 19 28.38 22.64 -4.89
C SER A 19 29.77 21.99 -4.91
N ASP A 20 30.63 22.44 -5.83
CA ASP A 20 32.06 22.03 -5.91
C ASP A 20 32.88 22.53 -4.68
N GLY A 21 32.36 23.43 -3.85
CA GLY A 21 33.04 23.92 -2.63
C GLY A 21 34.37 24.68 -2.84
N THR A 22 34.90 24.67 -4.06
CA THR A 22 36.18 25.26 -4.48
C THR A 22 36.01 26.60 -5.22
N ARG A 23 34.76 26.99 -5.52
CA ARG A 23 34.42 28.26 -6.18
C ARG A 23 33.72 29.20 -5.20
N PRO A 24 33.98 30.53 -5.26
CA PRO A 24 33.25 31.49 -4.44
C PRO A 24 31.74 31.38 -4.72
N THR A 25 30.92 31.55 -3.69
CA THR A 25 29.45 31.51 -3.77
C THR A 25 28.98 32.45 -4.88
N ARG A 26 28.49 31.88 -5.98
CA ARG A 26 27.88 32.65 -7.05
C ARG A 26 26.60 33.25 -6.48
N ASN A 27 26.59 34.56 -6.23
CA ASN A 27 25.37 35.28 -5.89
C ASN A 27 24.44 35.16 -7.10
N LEU A 28 23.33 34.42 -6.95
CA LEU A 28 22.28 34.41 -7.97
C LEU A 28 21.81 35.85 -8.15
N SER A 29 21.80 36.33 -9.40
CA SER A 29 21.16 37.60 -9.71
C SER A 29 19.67 37.51 -9.37
N GLU A 30 19.04 38.65 -9.07
CA GLU A 30 17.59 38.66 -8.86
C GLU A 30 16.84 38.15 -10.10
N GLU A 31 17.42 38.33 -11.29
CA GLU A 31 16.91 37.85 -12.57
C GLU A 31 16.96 36.33 -12.66
N ASP A 32 18.07 35.69 -12.27
CA ASP A 32 18.20 34.22 -12.21
C ASP A 32 17.21 33.61 -11.20
N ARG A 33 16.99 34.30 -10.07
CA ARG A 33 16.02 33.87 -9.04
C ARG A 33 14.58 34.00 -9.53
N ARG A 34 14.25 35.09 -10.23
CA ARG A 34 12.91 35.31 -10.81
C ARG A 34 12.65 34.30 -11.92
N TRP A 35 13.60 34.12 -12.84
CA TRP A 35 13.52 33.11 -13.91
C TRP A 35 13.32 31.71 -13.34
N PHE A 36 14.05 31.33 -12.28
CA PHE A 36 13.90 30.02 -11.64
C PHE A 36 12.53 29.85 -10.96
N MET A 37 12.05 30.88 -10.24
CA MET A 37 10.72 30.85 -9.64
C MET A 37 9.62 30.79 -10.70
N GLU A 38 9.78 31.50 -11.82
CA GLU A 38 8.85 31.53 -12.95
C GLU A 38 8.85 30.21 -13.72
N ALA A 39 10.01 29.59 -13.94
CA ALA A 39 10.14 28.26 -14.53
C ALA A 39 9.54 27.18 -13.61
N MET A 40 9.75 27.28 -12.30
CA MET A 40 9.13 26.37 -11.34
C MET A 40 7.61 26.55 -11.27
N GLN A 41 7.11 27.78 -11.29
CA GLN A 41 5.67 28.07 -11.22
C GLN A 41 4.95 27.74 -12.52
N SER A 42 5.57 27.98 -13.68
CA SER A 42 5.00 27.60 -14.98
C SER A 42 4.98 26.09 -15.21
N GLN A 43 5.85 25.34 -14.53
CA GLN A 43 5.89 23.88 -14.59
C GLN A 43 5.14 23.19 -13.45
N SER A 44 4.78 23.90 -12.37
CA SER A 44 3.92 23.37 -11.31
C SER A 44 2.45 23.58 -11.69
N ILE A 45 1.75 22.49 -12.01
CA ILE A 45 0.28 22.52 -12.07
C ILE A 45 -0.22 22.87 -10.67
N ASP A 46 -1.03 23.92 -10.54
CA ASP A 46 -1.74 24.21 -9.30
C ASP A 46 -2.80 23.11 -9.12
N VAL A 47 -2.40 22.05 -8.42
CA VAL A 47 -3.23 20.87 -8.13
C VAL A 47 -4.53 21.29 -7.44
N THR A 48 -4.49 22.32 -6.58
CA THR A 48 -5.70 22.81 -5.90
C THR A 48 -6.65 23.46 -6.89
N GLN A 49 -6.13 24.24 -7.84
CA GLN A 49 -6.95 24.81 -8.91
C GLN A 49 -7.53 23.71 -9.82
N ARG A 50 -6.73 22.70 -10.18
CA ARG A 50 -7.20 21.58 -11.00
C ARG A 50 -8.30 20.78 -10.31
N MET A 51 -8.14 20.49 -9.01
CA MET A 51 -9.18 19.82 -8.22
C MET A 51 -10.47 20.64 -8.11
N LYS A 52 -10.40 21.98 -8.11
CA LYS A 52 -11.60 22.84 -8.16
C LYS A 52 -12.31 22.75 -9.50
N GLU A 53 -11.58 22.69 -10.61
CA GLU A 53 -12.16 22.47 -11.94
C GLU A 53 -12.88 21.12 -12.00
N ILE A 54 -12.22 20.05 -11.56
CA ILE A 54 -12.82 18.70 -11.46
C ILE A 54 -14.08 18.74 -10.58
N THR A 55 -14.01 19.44 -9.44
CA THR A 55 -15.17 19.61 -8.54
C THR A 55 -16.34 20.32 -9.22
N MET A 56 -16.07 21.34 -10.04
CA MET A 56 -17.10 22.05 -10.81
C MET A 56 -17.74 21.15 -11.86
N VAL A 57 -16.97 20.30 -12.54
CA VAL A 57 -17.49 19.28 -13.46
C VAL A 57 -18.36 18.28 -12.69
N MET A 58 -17.92 17.80 -11.52
CA MET A 58 -18.72 16.88 -10.69
C MET A 58 -20.04 17.47 -10.17
N GLN A 59 -20.12 18.79 -10.00
CA GLN A 59 -21.35 19.48 -9.59
C GLN A 59 -22.30 19.75 -10.77
N THR A 60 -21.82 19.62 -12.00
CA THR A 60 -22.62 19.89 -13.19
C THR A 60 -23.61 18.74 -13.42
N PRO A 61 -24.90 19.03 -13.70
CA PRO A 61 -25.87 17.99 -13.98
C PRO A 61 -25.48 17.12 -15.18
N GLU A 62 -25.70 15.81 -15.07
CA GLU A 62 -25.34 14.80 -16.09
C GLU A 62 -25.91 15.16 -17.48
N GLN A 63 -27.13 15.70 -17.54
CA GLN A 63 -27.75 16.11 -18.82
C GLN A 63 -26.99 17.25 -19.51
N VAL A 64 -26.35 18.13 -18.74
CA VAL A 64 -25.56 19.23 -19.27
C VAL A 64 -24.21 18.71 -19.77
N LEU A 65 -23.60 17.76 -19.04
CA LEU A 65 -22.37 17.09 -19.46
C LEU A 65 -22.57 16.31 -20.76
N GLU A 66 -23.65 15.54 -20.86
CA GLU A 66 -24.03 14.81 -22.08
C GLU A 66 -24.28 15.77 -23.25
N ALA A 67 -24.96 16.89 -23.02
CA ALA A 67 -25.20 17.91 -24.06
C ALA A 67 -23.90 18.59 -24.53
N GLN A 68 -22.87 18.63 -23.68
CA GLN A 68 -21.53 19.11 -24.02
C GLN A 68 -20.65 18.03 -24.68
N GLY A 69 -21.17 16.81 -24.86
CA GLY A 69 -20.45 15.69 -25.46
C GLY A 69 -19.50 14.98 -24.52
N VAL A 70 -19.61 15.22 -23.20
CA VAL A 70 -18.82 14.51 -22.18
C VAL A 70 -19.36 13.08 -22.06
N THR A 71 -18.48 12.11 -22.27
CA THR A 71 -18.81 10.69 -22.21
C THR A 71 -18.55 10.12 -20.81
N ALA A 72 -19.09 8.92 -20.54
CA ALA A 72 -18.79 8.22 -19.30
C ALA A 72 -17.29 7.87 -19.14
N ALA A 73 -16.57 7.72 -20.26
CA ALA A 73 -15.12 7.50 -20.24
C ALA A 73 -14.36 8.78 -19.83
N ASP A 74 -14.79 9.95 -20.33
CA ASP A 74 -14.18 11.22 -19.92
C ASP A 74 -14.38 11.49 -18.42
N ILE A 75 -15.53 11.07 -17.87
CA ILE A 75 -15.80 11.16 -16.43
C ILE A 75 -14.91 10.18 -15.64
N GLU A 76 -14.72 8.97 -16.15
CA GLU A 76 -13.82 7.99 -15.55
C GLU A 76 -12.37 8.53 -15.50
N ASP A 77 -11.86 9.02 -16.63
CA ASP A 77 -10.52 9.63 -16.74
C ASP A 77 -10.35 10.83 -15.80
N MET A 78 -11.40 11.65 -15.64
CA MET A 78 -11.40 12.76 -14.68
C MET A 78 -11.34 12.27 -13.23
N LEU A 79 -12.03 11.17 -12.90
CA LEU A 79 -11.96 10.57 -11.56
C LEU A 79 -10.62 9.85 -11.32
N ASP A 80 -10.00 9.29 -12.36
CA ASP A 80 -8.62 8.81 -12.36
C ASP A 80 -7.65 9.93 -11.99
N GLU A 81 -7.71 11.07 -12.68
CA GLU A 81 -6.90 12.25 -12.37
C GLU A 81 -7.13 12.74 -10.93
N LEU A 82 -8.39 12.79 -10.49
CA LEU A 82 -8.72 13.15 -9.11
C LEU A 82 -8.09 12.19 -8.10
N GLN A 83 -8.08 10.89 -8.40
CA GLN A 83 -7.49 9.87 -7.55
C GLN A 83 -6.00 10.15 -7.32
N GLU A 84 -5.24 10.45 -8.38
CA GLU A 84 -3.80 10.74 -8.29
C GLU A 84 -3.53 11.95 -7.40
N HIS A 85 -4.36 12.99 -7.50
CA HIS A 85 -4.21 14.19 -6.68
C HIS A 85 -4.48 13.92 -5.19
N VAL A 86 -5.51 13.13 -4.88
CA VAL A 86 -5.89 12.84 -3.48
C VAL A 86 -5.05 11.75 -2.82
N GLU A 87 -4.05 11.18 -3.50
CA GLU A 87 -3.03 10.34 -2.85
C GLU A 87 -2.23 11.13 -1.81
N SER A 88 -2.10 12.44 -2.00
CA SER A 88 -1.58 13.34 -0.98
C SER A 88 -2.64 13.58 0.11
N ILE A 89 -2.28 13.31 1.37
CA ILE A 89 -3.15 13.51 2.54
C ILE A 89 -3.65 14.96 2.62
N ASP A 90 -2.81 15.94 2.26
CA ASP A 90 -3.19 17.35 2.27
C ASP A 90 -4.29 17.62 1.22
N MET A 91 -4.12 17.11 0.00
CA MET A 91 -5.11 17.25 -1.08
C MET A 91 -6.40 16.49 -0.78
N ALA A 92 -6.32 15.31 -0.18
CA ALA A 92 -7.49 14.57 0.28
C ALA A 92 -8.33 15.38 1.29
N ASN A 93 -7.66 16.12 2.19
CA ASN A 93 -8.34 17.00 3.15
C ASN A 93 -8.89 18.26 2.47
N ASP A 94 -8.18 18.81 1.49
CA ASP A 94 -8.61 19.99 0.74
C ASP A 94 -9.79 19.70 -0.19
N LEU A 95 -9.96 18.47 -0.68
CA LEU A 95 -11.12 18.04 -1.46
C LEU A 95 -12.44 18.37 -0.78
N HIS A 96 -12.52 18.19 0.54
CA HIS A 96 -13.70 18.58 1.30
C HIS A 96 -13.85 20.10 1.37
N SER A 97 -12.75 20.82 1.65
CA SER A 97 -12.72 22.28 1.76
C SER A 97 -13.15 22.99 0.46
N ILE A 98 -12.84 22.42 -0.70
CA ILE A 98 -13.27 22.94 -2.01
C ILE A 98 -14.67 22.47 -2.43
N GLY A 99 -15.36 21.68 -1.60
CA GLY A 99 -16.72 21.20 -1.86
C GLY A 99 -16.81 20.02 -2.83
N GLY A 100 -15.71 19.30 -3.07
CA GLY A 100 -15.66 18.14 -3.98
C GLY A 100 -16.08 16.82 -3.34
N LEU A 101 -16.08 16.71 -2.01
CA LEU A 101 -16.43 15.46 -1.33
C LEU A 101 -17.87 15.01 -1.54
N VAL A 102 -18.85 15.91 -1.38
CA VAL A 102 -20.28 15.57 -1.52
C VAL A 102 -20.62 15.16 -2.97
N PRO A 103 -20.17 15.89 -4.02
CA PRO A 103 -20.29 15.44 -5.40
C PRO A 103 -19.68 14.06 -5.64
N LEU A 104 -18.46 13.81 -5.14
CA LEU A 104 -17.81 12.50 -5.27
C LEU A 104 -18.66 11.36 -4.67
N LEU A 105 -19.25 11.58 -3.49
CA LEU A 105 -20.17 10.61 -2.88
C LEU A 105 -21.46 10.43 -3.68
N GLY A 106 -21.91 11.46 -4.41
CA GLY A 106 -23.04 11.38 -5.35
C GLY A 106 -22.76 10.44 -6.52
N TYR A 107 -21.52 10.40 -7.01
CA TYR A 107 -21.11 9.55 -8.12
C TYR A 107 -21.14 8.05 -7.79
N LEU A 108 -21.16 7.69 -6.50
CA LEU A 108 -21.44 6.31 -6.06
C LEU A 108 -22.82 5.82 -6.50
N LYS A 109 -23.75 6.71 -6.88
CA LYS A 109 -25.09 6.37 -7.36
C LYS A 109 -25.25 6.59 -8.86
N ASN A 110 -24.15 6.77 -9.60
CA ASN A 110 -24.20 7.00 -11.04
C ASN A 110 -24.76 5.78 -11.80
N SER A 111 -25.37 6.01 -12.96
CA SER A 111 -25.95 4.98 -13.82
C SER A 111 -24.90 3.98 -14.33
N HIS A 112 -23.67 4.44 -14.57
CA HIS A 112 -22.57 3.65 -15.11
C HIS A 112 -21.74 2.96 -14.02
N ALA A 113 -21.51 1.65 -14.18
CA ALA A 113 -20.79 0.83 -13.20
C ALA A 113 -19.31 1.22 -13.06
N ASN A 114 -18.63 1.55 -14.16
CA ASN A 114 -17.24 2.04 -14.14
C ASN A 114 -17.11 3.31 -13.29
N ILE A 115 -18.02 4.29 -13.46
CA ILE A 115 -18.04 5.52 -12.67
C ILE A 115 -18.27 5.23 -11.18
N ARG A 116 -19.23 4.34 -10.84
CA ARG A 116 -19.46 3.95 -9.44
C ARG A 116 -18.24 3.27 -8.82
N ALA A 117 -17.59 2.36 -9.56
CA ALA A 117 -16.39 1.67 -9.12
C ALA A 117 -15.23 2.65 -8.90
N LYS A 118 -15.05 3.60 -9.83
CA LYS A 118 -14.01 4.62 -9.78
C LYS A 118 -14.23 5.60 -8.65
N ALA A 119 -15.45 6.09 -8.46
CA ALA A 119 -15.80 6.95 -7.33
C ALA A 119 -15.52 6.26 -5.98
N ALA A 120 -15.86 4.97 -5.84
CA ALA A 120 -15.53 4.21 -4.65
C ALA A 120 -14.01 4.07 -4.44
N GLU A 121 -13.24 3.97 -5.53
CA GLU A 121 -11.78 3.94 -5.46
C GLU A 121 -11.20 5.28 -4.98
N VAL A 122 -11.64 6.41 -5.53
CA VAL A 122 -11.23 7.74 -5.06
C VAL A 122 -11.56 7.92 -3.57
N VAL A 123 -12.78 7.53 -3.15
CA VAL A 123 -13.17 7.58 -1.73
C VAL A 123 -12.26 6.71 -0.88
N SER A 124 -11.89 5.52 -1.35
CA SER A 124 -10.95 4.65 -0.64
C SER A 124 -9.60 5.34 -0.41
N THR A 125 -9.05 6.00 -1.44
CA THR A 125 -7.78 6.73 -1.33
C THR A 125 -7.90 7.91 -0.36
N VAL A 126 -8.97 8.70 -0.46
CA VAL A 126 -9.21 9.88 0.39
C VAL A 126 -9.23 9.53 1.89
N VAL A 127 -9.81 8.38 2.25
CA VAL A 127 -9.98 7.97 3.66
C VAL A 127 -8.89 7.03 4.17
N GLN A 128 -8.01 6.53 3.29
CA GLN A 128 -6.99 5.55 3.65
C GLN A 128 -6.01 6.14 4.67
N ASN A 129 -6.00 5.58 5.89
CA ASN A 129 -5.16 6.03 6.99
C ASN A 129 -5.28 7.55 7.28
N ASN A 130 -6.43 8.16 6.98
CA ASN A 130 -6.68 9.59 7.17
C ASN A 130 -7.91 9.81 8.09
N PRO A 131 -7.71 9.95 9.41
CA PRO A 131 -8.80 10.12 10.38
C PRO A 131 -9.70 11.32 10.10
N ARG A 132 -9.14 12.42 9.57
CA ARG A 132 -9.91 13.63 9.25
C ARG A 132 -10.86 13.37 8.09
N SER A 133 -10.37 12.82 6.98
CA SER A 133 -11.22 12.46 5.84
C SER A 133 -12.21 11.34 6.19
N GLN A 134 -11.82 10.36 7.00
CA GLN A 134 -12.74 9.33 7.52
C GLN A 134 -13.92 9.98 8.24
N GLN A 135 -13.68 10.93 9.15
CA GLN A 135 -14.73 11.64 9.86
C GLN A 135 -15.62 12.45 8.90
N LEU A 136 -15.04 13.20 7.97
CA LEU A 136 -15.80 14.01 7.00
C LEU A 136 -16.70 13.16 6.09
N VAL A 137 -16.23 11.98 5.68
CA VAL A 137 -17.03 11.02 4.90
C VAL A 137 -18.17 10.45 5.74
N MET A 138 -17.94 10.14 7.01
CA MET A 138 -19.00 9.67 7.92
C MET A 138 -20.06 10.75 8.16
N GLU A 139 -19.65 12.01 8.37
CA GLU A 139 -20.55 13.16 8.55
C GLU A 139 -21.39 13.46 7.30
N ALA A 140 -20.81 13.26 6.11
CA ALA A 140 -21.51 13.39 4.83
C ALA A 140 -22.39 12.17 4.47
N ASN A 141 -22.59 11.24 5.41
CA ASN A 141 -23.34 9.99 5.20
C ASN A 141 -22.81 9.15 4.02
N GLY A 142 -21.50 9.17 3.77
CA GLY A 142 -20.86 8.46 2.67
C GLY A 142 -20.82 6.93 2.83
N LEU A 143 -21.00 6.42 4.06
CA LEU A 143 -21.03 4.98 4.32
C LEU A 143 -22.25 4.28 3.71
N GLU A 144 -23.42 4.94 3.68
CA GLU A 144 -24.65 4.33 3.17
C GLU A 144 -24.56 4.00 1.66
N PRO A 145 -24.18 4.92 0.74
CA PRO A 145 -23.99 4.58 -0.66
C PRO A 145 -22.94 3.48 -0.88
N LEU A 146 -21.85 3.48 -0.10
CA LEU A 146 -20.83 2.43 -0.17
C LEU A 146 -21.40 1.06 0.20
N LEU A 147 -22.21 0.98 1.26
CA LEU A 147 -22.87 -0.26 1.68
C LEU A 147 -23.89 -0.75 0.66
N CYS A 148 -24.66 0.15 0.05
CA CYS A 148 -25.57 -0.19 -1.05
C CYS A 148 -24.80 -0.81 -2.22
N ASN A 149 -23.70 -0.17 -2.65
CA ASN A 149 -22.87 -0.67 -3.73
C ASN A 149 -22.18 -2.01 -3.38
N PHE A 150 -21.73 -2.17 -2.15
CA PHE A 150 -21.11 -3.42 -1.70
C PHE A 150 -22.09 -4.60 -1.68
N SER A 151 -23.30 -4.38 -1.17
CA SER A 151 -24.31 -5.43 -0.96
C SER A 151 -25.08 -5.79 -2.23
N SER A 152 -25.43 -4.80 -3.04
CA SER A 152 -26.53 -4.93 -4.02
C SER A 152 -26.16 -4.58 -5.46
N ASP A 153 -24.96 -4.08 -5.73
CA ASP A 153 -24.57 -3.73 -7.10
C ASP A 153 -24.46 -4.97 -7.99
N PRO A 154 -24.98 -4.96 -9.23
CA PRO A 154 -24.84 -6.07 -10.16
C PRO A 154 -23.38 -6.33 -10.58
N ASP A 155 -22.52 -5.32 -10.55
CA ASP A 155 -21.13 -5.42 -10.98
C ASP A 155 -20.19 -5.76 -9.81
N VAL A 156 -19.50 -6.90 -9.90
CA VAL A 156 -18.59 -7.37 -8.84
C VAL A 156 -17.39 -6.44 -8.64
N THR A 157 -16.97 -5.70 -9.66
CA THR A 157 -15.90 -4.70 -9.57
C THR A 157 -16.34 -3.55 -8.69
N VAL A 158 -17.56 -3.04 -8.90
CA VAL A 158 -18.15 -2.00 -8.03
C VAL A 158 -18.22 -2.49 -6.59
N ARG A 159 -18.73 -3.71 -6.36
CA ARG A 159 -18.80 -4.32 -5.02
C ARG A 159 -17.42 -4.43 -4.36
N THR A 160 -16.40 -4.82 -5.14
CA THR A 160 -15.02 -4.98 -4.66
C THR A 160 -14.39 -3.63 -4.30
N LYS A 161 -14.60 -2.59 -5.12
CA LYS A 161 -14.10 -1.23 -4.87
C LYS A 161 -14.85 -0.55 -3.71
N ALA A 162 -16.15 -0.77 -3.58
CA ALA A 162 -16.94 -0.32 -2.44
C ALA A 162 -16.46 -0.97 -1.13
N LEU A 163 -16.20 -2.29 -1.12
CA LEU A 163 -15.55 -2.97 0.00
C LEU A 163 -14.12 -2.44 0.25
N GLY A 164 -13.43 -2.00 -0.81
CA GLY A 164 -12.28 -1.07 -0.81
C GLY A 164 -12.43 0.04 0.19
N ALA A 165 -13.28 0.97 -0.19
CA ALA A 165 -13.55 2.18 0.56
C ALA A 165 -14.04 1.91 1.98
N ILE A 166 -14.97 0.96 2.17
CA ILE A 166 -15.48 0.62 3.50
C ILE A 166 -14.35 0.16 4.41
N SER A 167 -13.50 -0.75 3.95
CA SER A 167 -12.34 -1.22 4.71
C SER A 167 -11.43 -0.06 5.12
N SER A 168 -11.12 0.85 4.20
CA SER A 168 -10.29 2.03 4.48
C SER A 168 -10.97 3.02 5.43
N LEU A 169 -12.30 3.15 5.35
CA LEU A 169 -13.11 4.08 6.13
C LEU A 169 -13.25 3.64 7.60
N ILE A 170 -13.37 2.33 7.85
CA ILE A 170 -13.63 1.80 9.20
C ILE A 170 -12.37 1.40 9.95
N ARG A 171 -11.23 1.20 9.25
CA ARG A 171 -9.95 0.88 9.90
C ARG A 171 -9.52 2.01 10.83
N HIS A 172 -9.24 1.63 12.08
CA HIS A 172 -8.90 2.51 13.20
C HIS A 172 -9.98 3.57 13.52
N ASN A 173 -11.22 3.35 13.06
CA ASN A 173 -12.35 4.26 13.24
C ASN A 173 -13.51 3.53 13.94
N LYS A 174 -13.53 3.58 15.28
CA LYS A 174 -14.53 2.87 16.11
C LYS A 174 -15.99 3.24 15.77
N PRO A 175 -16.35 4.52 15.58
CA PRO A 175 -17.68 4.88 15.08
C PRO A 175 -18.02 4.24 13.73
N GLY A 176 -17.05 4.19 12.80
CA GLY A 176 -17.20 3.54 11.51
C GLY A 176 -17.49 2.04 11.63
N ILE A 177 -16.76 1.33 12.50
CA ILE A 177 -16.99 -0.10 12.79
C ILE A 177 -18.41 -0.30 13.35
N ALA A 178 -18.82 0.51 14.33
CA ALA A 178 -20.16 0.41 14.92
C ALA A 178 -21.26 0.64 13.88
N ALA A 179 -21.12 1.65 13.01
CA ALA A 179 -22.06 1.92 11.92
C ALA A 179 -22.11 0.77 10.91
N PHE A 180 -20.97 0.18 10.55
CA PHE A 180 -20.90 -0.99 9.68
C PHE A 180 -21.65 -2.20 10.27
N ARG A 181 -21.53 -2.44 11.58
CA ARG A 181 -22.29 -3.50 12.27
C ARG A 181 -23.79 -3.24 12.25
N LEU A 182 -24.21 -2.01 12.60
CA LEU A 182 -25.62 -1.62 12.64
C LEU A 182 -26.29 -1.74 11.26
N ALA A 183 -25.54 -1.54 10.19
CA ALA A 183 -26.02 -1.67 8.82
C ALA A 183 -25.94 -3.11 8.25
N ASN A 184 -25.84 -4.14 9.11
CA ASN A 184 -25.73 -5.54 8.72
C ASN A 184 -24.56 -5.85 7.77
N GLY A 185 -23.43 -5.14 7.90
CA GLY A 185 -22.25 -5.32 7.04
C GLY A 185 -21.70 -6.75 7.04
N TYR A 186 -21.87 -7.51 8.14
CA TYR A 186 -21.50 -8.92 8.22
C TYR A 186 -22.32 -9.83 7.29
N ALA A 187 -23.60 -9.55 7.06
CA ALA A 187 -24.39 -10.34 6.12
C ALA A 187 -23.85 -10.18 4.68
N ALA A 188 -23.56 -8.93 4.29
CA ALA A 188 -22.97 -8.64 2.99
C ALA A 188 -21.55 -9.24 2.83
N LEU A 189 -20.76 -9.30 3.91
CA LEU A 189 -19.47 -10.02 3.92
C LEU A 189 -19.66 -11.52 3.70
N ARG A 190 -20.66 -12.14 4.33
CA ARG A 190 -20.97 -13.55 4.12
C ARG A 190 -21.32 -13.82 2.66
N ASP A 191 -22.16 -12.97 2.07
CA ASP A 191 -22.58 -13.11 0.69
C ASP A 191 -21.40 -12.88 -0.29
N ALA A 192 -20.46 -12.01 0.05
CA ALA A 192 -19.23 -11.81 -0.72
C ALA A 192 -18.35 -13.08 -0.77
N LEU A 193 -18.26 -13.83 0.33
CA LEU A 193 -17.53 -15.10 0.38
C LEU A 193 -18.17 -16.20 -0.48
N GLY A 194 -19.48 -16.13 -0.73
CA GLY A 194 -20.19 -17.06 -1.60
C GLY A 194 -20.06 -16.76 -3.10
N THR A 195 -19.39 -15.68 -3.49
CA THR A 195 -19.16 -15.35 -4.91
C THR A 195 -17.96 -16.10 -5.47
N GLU A 196 -17.86 -16.24 -6.79
CA GLU A 196 -16.71 -16.90 -7.45
C GLU A 196 -15.47 -15.99 -7.60
N SER A 197 -15.59 -14.70 -7.25
CA SER A 197 -14.50 -13.74 -7.43
C SER A 197 -13.48 -13.84 -6.31
N VAL A 198 -12.34 -14.47 -6.59
CA VAL A 198 -11.17 -14.62 -5.70
C VAL A 198 -10.76 -13.28 -5.08
N ARG A 199 -10.68 -12.22 -5.89
CA ARG A 199 -10.30 -10.87 -5.40
C ARG A 199 -11.31 -10.35 -4.37
N PHE A 200 -12.60 -10.58 -4.59
CA PHE A 200 -13.65 -10.12 -3.71
C PHE A 200 -13.69 -10.93 -2.41
N GLN A 201 -13.58 -12.27 -2.51
CA GLN A 201 -13.46 -13.19 -1.38
C GLN A 201 -12.27 -12.82 -0.49
N ARG A 202 -11.06 -12.67 -1.06
CA ARG A 202 -9.85 -12.27 -0.32
C ARG A 202 -10.06 -10.96 0.44
N LYS A 203 -10.66 -9.97 -0.22
CA LYS A 203 -10.90 -8.66 0.40
C LYS A 203 -11.91 -8.74 1.55
N ALA A 204 -12.93 -9.59 1.43
CA ALA A 204 -13.90 -9.85 2.48
C ALA A 204 -13.26 -10.57 3.67
N LEU A 205 -12.47 -11.63 3.43
CA LEU A 205 -11.73 -12.36 4.46
C LEU A 205 -10.79 -11.44 5.25
N ASN A 206 -10.02 -10.60 4.55
CA ASN A 206 -9.11 -9.64 5.19
C ASN A 206 -9.84 -8.59 6.03
N LEU A 207 -11.06 -8.20 5.64
CA LEU A 207 -11.86 -7.29 6.46
C LEU A 207 -12.44 -8.00 7.69
N ILE A 208 -12.92 -9.23 7.53
CA ILE A 208 -13.42 -10.05 8.65
C ILE A 208 -12.31 -10.26 9.68
N GLN A 209 -11.11 -10.66 9.24
CA GLN A 209 -9.94 -10.83 10.10
C GLN A 209 -9.63 -9.54 10.88
N TYR A 210 -9.64 -8.39 10.21
CA TYR A 210 -9.44 -7.09 10.87
C TYR A 210 -10.51 -6.84 11.95
N LEU A 211 -11.79 -7.07 11.64
CA LEU A 211 -12.88 -6.83 12.57
C LEU A 211 -12.84 -7.76 13.80
N LEU A 212 -12.51 -9.04 13.59
CA LEU A 212 -12.33 -10.02 14.66
C LEU A 212 -11.18 -9.63 15.59
N HIS A 213 -10.08 -9.11 15.04
CA HIS A 213 -8.94 -8.64 15.83
C HIS A 213 -9.28 -7.40 16.66
N GLU A 214 -10.06 -6.47 16.10
CA GLU A 214 -10.46 -5.26 16.82
C GLU A 214 -11.50 -5.53 17.91
N ASN A 215 -12.39 -6.51 17.73
CA ASN A 215 -13.43 -6.84 18.71
C ASN A 215 -13.72 -8.35 18.76
N SER A 216 -13.31 -8.99 19.85
CA SER A 216 -13.58 -10.42 20.11
C SER A 216 -15.07 -10.75 20.22
N SER A 217 -15.95 -9.78 20.53
CA SER A 217 -17.40 -9.99 20.54
C SER A 217 -17.96 -10.36 19.16
N ASP A 218 -17.26 -9.98 18.09
CA ASP A 218 -17.72 -10.22 16.72
C ASP A 218 -17.56 -11.69 16.32
N CYS A 219 -16.72 -12.46 17.03
CA CYS A 219 -16.60 -13.90 16.87
C CYS A 219 -17.96 -14.62 17.00
N TYR A 220 -18.81 -14.16 17.92
CA TYR A 220 -20.17 -14.70 18.07
C TYR A 220 -21.02 -14.43 16.83
N VAL A 221 -21.03 -13.18 16.34
CA VAL A 221 -21.81 -12.78 15.15
C VAL A 221 -21.35 -13.56 13.91
N VAL A 222 -20.04 -13.70 13.74
CA VAL A 222 -19.42 -14.45 12.64
C VAL A 222 -19.77 -15.94 12.72
N SER A 223 -19.80 -16.53 13.92
CA SER A 223 -20.24 -17.92 14.09
C SER A 223 -21.72 -18.13 13.80
N GLU A 224 -22.59 -17.28 14.34
CA GLU A 224 -24.05 -17.36 14.13
C GLU A 224 -24.43 -17.18 12.66
N LEU A 225 -23.69 -16.35 11.91
CA LEU A 225 -23.91 -16.16 10.48
C LEU A 225 -23.36 -17.29 9.60
N GLY A 226 -22.68 -18.28 10.19
CA GLY A 226 -22.20 -19.48 9.49
C GLY A 226 -20.89 -19.29 8.72
N PHE A 227 -20.11 -18.25 9.02
CA PHE A 227 -18.79 -18.04 8.41
C PHE A 227 -17.81 -19.21 8.59
N PRO A 228 -17.74 -19.91 9.74
CA PRO A 228 -16.81 -21.05 9.89
C PRO A 228 -16.94 -22.09 8.78
N ARG A 229 -18.17 -22.42 8.38
CA ARG A 229 -18.46 -23.40 7.34
C ARG A 229 -18.01 -22.92 5.95
N ILE A 230 -18.19 -21.62 5.68
CA ILE A 230 -17.75 -21.01 4.41
C ILE A 230 -16.23 -20.93 4.36
N MET A 231 -15.58 -20.50 5.44
CA MET A 231 -14.13 -20.46 5.54
C MET A 231 -13.51 -21.85 5.42
N LEU A 232 -14.14 -22.89 5.97
CA LEU A 232 -13.68 -24.27 5.79
C LEU A 232 -13.69 -24.67 4.31
N HIS A 233 -14.74 -24.31 3.56
CA HIS A 233 -14.78 -24.56 2.12
C HIS A 233 -13.70 -23.76 1.36
N LEU A 234 -13.51 -22.48 1.70
CA LEU A 234 -12.50 -21.61 1.08
C LEU A 234 -11.06 -22.02 1.43
N ALA A 235 -10.83 -22.69 2.55
CA ALA A 235 -9.53 -23.27 2.89
C ALA A 235 -9.10 -24.40 1.94
N SER A 236 -10.03 -24.95 1.15
CA SER A 236 -9.76 -25.89 0.05
C SER A 236 -9.67 -25.21 -1.33
N SER A 237 -9.71 -23.88 -1.42
CA SER A 237 -9.63 -23.15 -2.69
C SER A 237 -8.32 -23.42 -3.44
N GLU A 238 -8.32 -23.31 -4.77
CA GLU A 238 -7.09 -23.40 -5.57
C GLU A 238 -6.19 -22.17 -5.38
N ASP A 239 -6.77 -21.02 -5.05
CA ASP A 239 -6.04 -19.77 -4.83
C ASP A 239 -5.38 -19.74 -3.44
N ALA A 240 -4.07 -19.51 -3.42
CA ALA A 240 -3.28 -19.52 -2.18
C ALA A 240 -3.69 -18.39 -1.22
N GLU A 241 -3.92 -17.18 -1.71
CA GLU A 241 -4.25 -16.03 -0.87
C GLU A 241 -5.62 -16.19 -0.20
N VAL A 242 -6.62 -16.75 -0.92
CA VAL A 242 -7.94 -17.07 -0.34
C VAL A 242 -7.82 -18.18 0.70
N ARG A 243 -7.04 -19.24 0.42
CA ARG A 243 -6.81 -20.31 1.41
C ARG A 243 -6.17 -19.76 2.68
N GLU A 244 -5.11 -18.98 2.56
CA GLU A 244 -4.39 -18.39 3.69
C GLU A 244 -5.30 -17.48 4.51
N ALA A 245 -6.04 -16.59 3.85
CA ALA A 245 -6.97 -15.69 4.54
C ALA A 245 -8.11 -16.47 5.24
N ALA A 246 -8.60 -17.56 4.65
CA ALA A 246 -9.62 -18.42 5.26
C ALA A 246 -9.07 -19.19 6.47
N LEU A 247 -7.88 -19.77 6.37
CA LEU A 247 -7.19 -20.46 7.47
C LEU A 247 -6.90 -19.50 8.63
N HIS A 248 -6.50 -18.26 8.31
CA HIS A 248 -6.30 -17.24 9.33
C HIS A 248 -7.62 -16.88 10.04
N GLY A 249 -8.73 -16.73 9.30
CA GLY A 249 -10.05 -16.52 9.90
C GLY A 249 -10.46 -17.65 10.86
N LEU A 250 -10.25 -18.91 10.44
CA LEU A 250 -10.51 -20.09 11.28
C LEU A 250 -9.64 -20.12 12.53
N LEU A 251 -8.36 -19.72 12.43
CA LEU A 251 -7.43 -19.65 13.56
C LEU A 251 -7.88 -18.63 14.61
N GLU A 252 -8.33 -17.45 14.19
CA GLU A 252 -8.83 -16.43 15.11
C GLU A 252 -10.09 -16.90 15.85
N LEU A 253 -11.01 -17.58 15.14
CA LEU A 253 -12.21 -18.16 15.75
C LEU A 253 -11.87 -19.31 16.72
N ALA A 254 -10.85 -20.12 16.40
CA ALA A 254 -10.36 -21.19 17.28
C ALA A 254 -9.69 -20.63 18.55
N ARG A 255 -8.97 -19.51 18.45
CA ARG A 255 -8.36 -18.83 19.61
C ARG A 255 -9.41 -18.28 20.56
N ASP A 256 -10.48 -17.68 20.03
CA ASP A 256 -11.60 -17.15 20.85
C ASP A 256 -12.37 -18.27 21.59
N LYS A 257 -12.47 -19.48 21.00
CA LYS A 257 -13.03 -20.68 21.65
C LYS A 257 -12.29 -21.03 22.94
N ILE A 258 -10.96 -20.91 22.96
CA ILE A 258 -10.15 -21.17 24.16
C ILE A 258 -10.33 -20.06 25.20
N GLY A 259 -10.63 -18.84 24.77
CA GLY A 259 -10.88 -17.66 25.60
C GLY A 259 -12.21 -17.64 26.35
N GLY A 260 -13.10 -18.63 26.14
CA GLY A 260 -14.35 -18.80 26.90
C GLY A 260 -15.63 -18.42 26.16
N ASN A 261 -15.56 -18.06 24.87
CA ASN A 261 -16.74 -17.89 24.01
C ASN A 261 -17.02 -19.20 23.28
N ASN A 262 -18.27 -19.69 23.32
CA ASN A 262 -18.69 -20.89 22.60
C ASN A 262 -18.80 -20.65 21.07
N CYS A 263 -17.68 -20.35 20.42
CA CYS A 263 -17.54 -20.29 18.97
C CYS A 263 -17.50 -21.72 18.43
N ALA A 264 -18.63 -22.27 17.99
CA ALA A 264 -18.72 -23.65 17.52
C ALA A 264 -18.15 -23.76 16.10
N LEU A 265 -16.88 -24.20 15.98
CA LEU A 265 -16.44 -24.93 14.80
C LEU A 265 -17.19 -26.28 14.79
N GLY A 266 -18.46 -26.28 14.39
CA GLY A 266 -19.36 -27.45 14.45
C GLY A 266 -18.96 -28.64 13.56
N GLU A 267 -17.74 -28.64 13.04
CA GLU A 267 -17.23 -29.58 12.05
C GLU A 267 -15.76 -29.96 12.37
N ASP A 268 -15.42 -30.15 13.66
CA ASP A 268 -14.05 -30.49 14.10
C ASP A 268 -13.45 -31.68 13.29
N GLU A 269 -14.24 -32.70 12.93
CA GLU A 269 -13.79 -33.82 12.08
C GLU A 269 -13.47 -33.40 10.63
N LYS A 270 -14.27 -32.52 10.03
CA LYS A 270 -14.00 -32.04 8.66
C LYS A 270 -12.80 -31.09 8.65
N LEU A 271 -12.66 -30.28 9.70
CA LEU A 271 -11.49 -29.44 9.89
C LEU A 271 -10.24 -30.30 10.04
N LYS A 272 -10.30 -31.39 10.80
CA LYS A 272 -9.20 -32.34 10.92
C LYS A 272 -8.81 -32.94 9.58
N GLN A 273 -9.77 -33.48 8.83
CA GLN A 273 -9.54 -34.06 7.51
C GLN A 273 -8.93 -33.04 6.54
N LEU A 274 -9.47 -31.81 6.51
CA LEU A 274 -8.95 -30.75 5.67
C LEU A 274 -7.49 -30.40 6.02
N LEU A 275 -7.16 -30.28 7.32
CA LEU A 275 -5.79 -30.01 7.73
C LEU A 275 -4.85 -31.16 7.40
N GLU A 276 -5.28 -32.42 7.57
CA GLU A 276 -4.49 -33.60 7.18
C GLU A 276 -4.20 -33.60 5.66
N GLU A 277 -5.22 -33.34 4.84
CA GLU A 277 -5.08 -33.21 3.39
C GLU A 277 -4.10 -32.08 3.01
N ARG A 278 -4.23 -30.89 3.63
CA ARG A 278 -3.30 -29.78 3.37
C ARG A 278 -1.88 -30.10 3.82
N ILE A 279 -1.70 -30.71 4.98
CA ILE A 279 -0.38 -31.18 5.46
C ILE A 279 0.24 -32.16 4.46
N GLN A 280 -0.55 -33.06 3.88
CA GLN A 280 -0.09 -34.00 2.86
C GLN A 280 0.28 -33.27 1.56
N CYS A 281 -0.54 -32.32 1.09
CA CYS A 281 -0.25 -31.51 -0.08
C CYS A 281 1.06 -30.72 0.09
N ILE A 282 1.22 -30.01 1.21
CA ILE A 282 2.43 -29.27 1.56
C ILE A 282 3.64 -30.20 1.63
N SER A 283 3.49 -31.41 2.18
CA SER A 283 4.60 -32.37 2.26
C SER A 283 5.12 -32.84 0.89
N MET A 284 4.32 -32.71 -0.17
CA MET A 284 4.67 -33.10 -1.54
C MET A 284 5.15 -31.93 -2.41
N MET A 285 5.16 -30.70 -1.87
CA MET A 285 5.57 -29.49 -2.62
C MET A 285 7.08 -29.43 -2.84
N SER A 286 7.49 -28.72 -3.89
CA SER A 286 8.89 -28.41 -4.17
C SER A 286 9.44 -27.40 -3.13
N PRO A 287 10.77 -27.26 -2.95
CA PRO A 287 11.33 -26.30 -2.01
C PRO A 287 11.01 -24.84 -2.36
N GLU A 288 10.83 -24.52 -3.65
CA GLU A 288 10.42 -23.19 -4.11
C GLU A 288 8.96 -22.90 -3.71
N ASP A 289 8.07 -23.87 -3.93
CA ASP A 289 6.66 -23.78 -3.55
C ASP A 289 6.47 -23.76 -2.03
N LEU A 290 7.31 -24.47 -1.27
CA LEU A 290 7.31 -24.40 0.19
C LEU A 290 7.67 -23.00 0.70
N GLY A 291 8.59 -22.32 0.02
CA GLY A 291 8.92 -20.92 0.29
C GLY A 291 7.72 -19.99 0.06
N ALA A 292 6.99 -20.19 -1.04
CA ALA A 292 5.76 -19.45 -1.34
C ALA A 292 4.64 -19.73 -0.31
N ALA A 293 4.49 -20.97 0.13
CA ALA A 293 3.47 -21.40 1.10
C ALA A 293 3.91 -21.21 2.57
N ARG A 294 4.82 -20.27 2.86
CA ARG A 294 5.33 -20.04 4.23
C ARG A 294 4.21 -19.69 5.21
N GLU A 295 3.33 -18.78 4.82
CA GLU A 295 2.21 -18.34 5.67
C GLU A 295 1.21 -19.48 5.86
N GLU A 296 0.81 -20.16 4.78
CA GLU A 296 -0.06 -21.35 4.85
C GLU A 296 0.48 -22.40 5.84
N ARG A 297 1.79 -22.72 5.78
CA ARG A 297 2.44 -23.69 6.70
C ARG A 297 2.31 -23.29 8.17
N GLN A 298 2.58 -22.02 8.48
CA GLN A 298 2.50 -21.50 9.84
C GLN A 298 1.06 -21.48 10.36
N LEU A 299 0.10 -21.13 9.50
CA LEU A 299 -1.33 -21.12 9.83
C LEU A 299 -1.86 -22.53 10.10
N VAL A 300 -1.52 -23.51 9.28
CA VAL A 300 -1.94 -24.91 9.45
C VAL A 300 -1.41 -25.49 10.76
N ASP A 301 -0.12 -25.30 11.09
CA ASP A 301 0.43 -25.77 12.38
C ASP A 301 -0.18 -25.05 13.57
N SER A 302 -0.36 -23.73 13.47
CA SER A 302 -0.98 -22.94 14.54
C SER A 302 -2.42 -23.37 14.80
N LEU A 303 -3.19 -23.61 13.73
CA LEU A 303 -4.58 -24.06 13.82
C LEU A 303 -4.68 -25.48 14.37
N TRP A 304 -3.81 -26.39 13.91
CA TRP A 304 -3.72 -27.76 14.44
C TRP A 304 -3.42 -27.78 15.94
N ASN A 305 -2.38 -27.05 16.35
CA ASN A 305 -1.99 -26.97 17.76
C ASN A 305 -3.08 -26.32 18.62
N THR A 306 -3.74 -25.28 18.12
CA THR A 306 -4.84 -24.59 18.82
C THR A 306 -6.04 -25.53 19.01
N CYS A 307 -6.39 -26.34 18.01
CA CYS A 307 -7.55 -27.21 18.07
C CYS A 307 -7.30 -28.53 18.83
N TYR A 308 -6.14 -29.17 18.62
CA TYR A 308 -5.87 -30.54 19.09
C TYR A 308 -4.83 -30.63 20.19
N LYS A 309 -4.10 -29.54 20.50
CA LYS A 309 -3.02 -29.50 21.52
C LYS A 309 -1.91 -30.53 21.29
N GLU A 310 -1.69 -30.91 20.03
CA GLU A 310 -0.66 -31.83 19.57
C GLU A 310 0.21 -31.13 18.51
N PRO A 311 1.50 -31.50 18.37
CA PRO A 311 2.33 -30.98 17.29
C PRO A 311 1.81 -31.47 15.94
N SER A 312 1.78 -30.60 14.92
CA SER A 312 1.41 -31.01 13.57
C SER A 312 2.49 -31.88 12.93
N SER A 313 2.13 -32.76 11.99
CA SER A 313 3.12 -33.55 11.26
C SER A 313 4.09 -32.70 10.42
N LEU A 314 3.76 -31.44 10.12
CA LEU A 314 4.69 -30.49 9.48
C LEU A 314 5.85 -30.13 10.42
N ARG A 315 5.56 -29.98 11.72
CA ARG A 315 6.56 -29.74 12.77
C ARG A 315 7.49 -30.93 12.92
N GLU A 316 6.93 -32.13 12.96
CA GLU A 316 7.70 -33.37 13.10
C GLU A 316 8.60 -33.64 11.89
N LYS A 317 8.14 -33.28 10.69
CA LYS A 317 8.93 -33.39 9.45
C LYS A 317 9.96 -32.27 9.24
N GLY A 318 10.03 -31.28 10.14
CA GLY A 318 10.94 -30.13 10.01
C GLY A 318 10.59 -29.19 8.85
N LEU A 319 9.35 -29.22 8.36
CA LEU A 319 8.89 -28.43 7.22
C LEU A 319 8.34 -27.06 7.63
N LEU A 320 8.35 -26.69 8.91
CA LEU A 320 7.78 -25.42 9.39
C LEU A 320 8.70 -24.20 9.22
N ALA A 321 10.00 -24.39 9.35
CA ALA A 321 11.00 -23.36 9.18
C ALA A 321 12.12 -23.95 8.32
N LEU A 322 12.18 -23.54 7.05
CA LEU A 322 13.23 -24.02 6.15
C LEU A 322 14.56 -23.35 6.53
N PRO A 323 15.70 -24.05 6.41
CA PRO A 323 17.01 -23.46 6.69
C PRO A 323 17.25 -22.23 5.79
N GLY A 324 17.39 -21.05 6.40
CA GLY A 324 17.68 -19.79 5.69
C GLY A 324 16.49 -18.83 5.52
N GLU A 325 15.27 -19.18 5.94
CA GLU A 325 14.09 -18.30 5.85
C GLU A 325 14.14 -17.06 6.76
N ASP A 326 14.98 -17.10 7.81
CA ASP A 326 15.26 -15.97 8.71
C ASP A 326 16.69 -15.42 8.52
N ALA A 327 17.42 -15.88 7.50
CA ALA A 327 18.72 -15.30 7.18
C ALA A 327 18.47 -13.92 6.53
N PRO A 328 19.05 -12.83 7.07
CA PRO A 328 19.00 -11.55 6.37
C PRO A 328 19.56 -11.75 4.95
N PRO A 329 18.98 -11.09 3.92
CA PRO A 329 19.48 -11.22 2.56
C PRO A 329 20.99 -10.98 2.55
N PRO A 330 21.76 -11.77 1.78
CA PRO A 330 23.20 -11.65 1.77
C PRO A 330 23.55 -10.20 1.46
N ASP A 331 24.27 -9.55 2.38
CA ASP A 331 24.65 -8.16 2.25
C ASP A 331 25.67 -8.02 1.11
N VAL A 332 25.13 -7.84 -0.09
CA VAL A 332 25.87 -7.55 -1.33
C VAL A 332 26.28 -6.09 -1.38
N ALA A 333 25.59 -5.20 -0.67
CA ALA A 333 25.85 -3.77 -0.69
C ALA A 333 27.12 -3.40 0.12
N SER A 334 27.33 -3.99 1.30
CA SER A 334 28.55 -3.73 2.09
C SER A 334 29.83 -4.23 1.44
N LYS A 335 29.75 -5.26 0.57
CA LYS A 335 30.91 -5.74 -0.20
C LYS A 335 31.35 -4.78 -1.30
N HIS A 336 30.47 -3.92 -1.78
CA HIS A 336 30.74 -2.98 -2.88
C HIS A 336 30.82 -1.52 -2.43
N PHE A 337 30.19 -1.19 -1.30
CA PHE A 337 30.16 0.14 -0.71
C PHE A 337 30.51 0.06 0.78
N GLU A 338 31.78 -0.15 1.10
CA GLU A 338 32.31 0.29 2.38
C GLU A 338 32.56 1.80 2.31
N PRO A 339 31.87 2.65 3.10
CA PRO A 339 32.26 4.04 3.24
C PRO A 339 33.63 4.08 3.93
N PRO A 340 34.59 4.93 3.49
CA PRO A 340 35.92 5.03 4.09
C PRO A 340 35.93 5.41 5.59
N LEU A 341 34.76 5.75 6.15
CA LEU A 341 34.57 6.17 7.53
C LEU A 341 34.19 5.04 8.50
N ARG A 342 33.90 3.81 8.03
CA ARG A 342 33.65 2.65 8.91
C ARG A 342 34.89 1.82 9.25
N GLY A 343 36.04 2.10 8.64
CA GLY A 343 37.32 1.42 8.96
C GLY A 343 37.96 1.87 10.28
N TRP A 344 37.48 2.95 10.92
CA TRP A 344 38.10 3.51 12.13
C TRP A 344 37.39 3.18 13.44
N ALA A 345 36.21 2.57 13.40
CA ALA A 345 35.44 2.26 14.61
C ALA A 345 35.65 0.85 15.17
N ALA A 346 36.29 -0.06 14.42
CA ALA A 346 36.39 -1.48 14.78
C ALA A 346 37.77 -1.94 15.29
N ASN A 347 38.68 -1.04 15.66
CA ASN A 347 39.98 -1.41 16.25
C ASN A 347 40.35 -0.52 17.44
N ARG A 348 39.60 -0.63 18.53
CA ARG A 348 40.04 -0.17 19.86
C ARG A 348 39.66 -1.15 20.95
N THR A 349 40.18 -2.37 20.88
CA THR A 349 40.40 -3.24 22.06
C THR A 349 41.47 -4.29 21.74
N GLY A 350 42.62 -4.21 22.43
CA GLY A 350 43.45 -5.39 22.73
C GLY A 350 44.69 -5.67 21.87
N ASP A 351 45.85 -5.29 22.43
CA ASP A 351 47.15 -5.98 22.36
C ASP A 351 48.03 -6.00 21.10
N SER A 352 49.01 -5.07 21.12
CA SER A 352 50.45 -5.35 21.18
C SER A 352 51.00 -6.52 20.34
N LYS A 353 51.54 -6.24 19.14
CA LYS A 353 52.92 -6.58 18.75
C LYS A 353 53.28 -6.00 17.38
N ALA A 354 54.44 -5.36 17.32
CA ALA A 354 55.03 -4.77 16.13
C ALA A 354 55.49 -5.83 15.12
N SER A 355 55.19 -5.61 13.84
CA SER A 355 56.02 -6.10 12.74
C SER A 355 55.88 -5.19 11.52
N THR A 356 56.97 -4.51 11.19
CA THR A 356 57.24 -3.71 10.00
C THR A 356 57.03 -4.50 8.70
N LYS A 357 56.14 -4.04 7.82
CA LYS A 357 56.24 -4.24 6.37
C LYS A 357 55.75 -2.98 5.64
N LYS A 358 56.66 -2.35 4.89
CA LYS A 358 56.35 -1.33 3.89
C LYS A 358 55.45 -1.97 2.82
N GLN A 359 54.34 -1.32 2.49
CA GLN A 359 53.67 -1.51 1.22
C GLN A 359 53.36 -0.13 0.64
N GLU A 360 53.90 0.08 -0.56
CA GLU A 360 53.95 1.32 -1.30
C GLU A 360 52.57 1.70 -1.84
N THR A 361 52.25 2.99 -1.75
CA THR A 361 51.11 3.64 -2.40
C THR A 361 51.26 3.57 -3.93
N PRO A 362 50.26 3.09 -4.69
CA PRO A 362 50.29 3.21 -6.14
C PRO A 362 49.89 4.64 -6.55
N LEU A 363 50.89 5.41 -7.00
CA LEU A 363 50.71 6.67 -7.72
C LEU A 363 50.10 6.38 -9.10
N LEU A 364 48.90 6.90 -9.37
CA LEU A 364 48.29 6.85 -10.70
C LEU A 364 48.75 8.10 -11.48
N LEU A 365 49.83 7.93 -12.25
CA LEU A 365 50.25 8.90 -13.27
C LEU A 365 49.24 8.88 -14.44
N GLY A 366 48.60 10.02 -14.71
CA GLY A 366 47.93 10.30 -15.98
C GLY A 366 48.92 10.93 -16.98
N PRO A 367 48.78 10.67 -18.30
CA PRO A 367 49.79 11.06 -19.29
C PRO A 367 49.70 12.56 -19.66
N SER A 368 50.86 13.22 -19.66
CA SER A 368 51.05 14.60 -20.10
C SER A 368 50.96 14.75 -21.64
N PRO A 369 50.38 15.83 -22.18
CA PRO A 369 50.57 16.22 -23.58
C PRO A 369 51.87 17.04 -23.77
N PRO A 370 52.48 17.03 -24.96
CA PRO A 370 53.80 17.63 -25.17
C PRO A 370 53.76 19.15 -25.41
N ASN A 371 54.87 19.75 -24.97
CA ASN A 371 55.36 21.13 -25.00
C ASN A 371 55.12 21.93 -26.30
N ASP A 372 54.71 23.19 -26.15
CA ASP A 372 54.80 24.24 -27.18
C ASP A 372 56.24 24.75 -27.33
N GLY A 373 56.65 25.01 -28.57
CA GLY A 373 57.96 25.56 -28.91
C GLY A 373 57.96 26.33 -30.23
N ALA A 374 57.65 27.64 -30.12
CA ALA A 374 58.15 28.76 -30.90
C ALA A 374 58.05 28.76 -32.45
N GLY A 375 57.34 29.78 -32.98
CA GLY A 375 57.92 30.55 -34.08
C GLY A 375 56.98 31.28 -35.06
N ILE A 376 56.91 32.61 -34.89
CA ILE A 376 57.15 33.61 -35.96
C ILE A 376 55.99 34.01 -36.91
N GLN A 377 55.65 35.32 -36.79
CA GLN A 377 55.19 36.31 -37.79
C GLN A 377 53.77 36.25 -38.38
N GLY A 378 53.12 37.42 -38.38
CA GLY A 378 51.99 37.70 -39.27
C GLY A 378 51.10 38.84 -38.81
N THR A 379 51.54 40.07 -39.07
CA THR A 379 50.84 41.32 -38.84
C THR A 379 49.53 41.49 -39.62
N SER A 380 48.60 42.21 -39.00
CA SER A 380 47.75 43.27 -39.58
C SER A 380 46.65 42.92 -40.61
N ASN A 381 45.43 43.27 -40.20
CA ASN A 381 44.57 44.33 -40.78
C ASN A 381 43.24 43.96 -41.46
N HIS A 382 42.25 44.74 -41.00
CA HIS A 382 41.07 45.32 -41.64
C HIS A 382 39.84 44.46 -41.97
N GLU A 383 38.74 44.82 -41.28
CA GLU A 383 37.45 45.25 -41.85
C GLU A 383 37.03 44.63 -43.19
N ALA A 384 36.05 43.73 -43.15
CA ALA A 384 34.64 44.00 -43.51
C ALA A 384 33.85 42.68 -43.42
#